data_AF-A0A2E0EJC2-F1
#
_entry.id   AF-A0A2E0EJC2-F1
#
_cell.length_a   1.000
_cell.length_b   1.000
_cell.length_c   1.000
_cell.angle_alpha   90.00
_cell.angle_beta   90.00
_cell.angle_gamma   90.00
#
_symmetry.space_group_name_H-M   'P 1'
#
loop_
_entity.id
_entity.type
_entity.pdbx_description
1 polymer ?
#
loop_
_entity_poly.entity_id
_entity_poly.type
_entity_poly.pdbx_seq_one_letter_code
_entity_poly.pdbx_strand_id
1 'polypeptide(L)'
;MRKIPRHWHWRQIADQPGECVVVDIDGVLADAAHRQHYLDPPWRDWDGFFAECGGDGVFEENKTLLELLALELTIVLLTSRPTWIQKATLDWLHLHKIRYDLLIMRPLGDFQPSPGFKREETATLRRQGYIPMLAIDDDMRNVRMYKSEGIPTIFLDSGYHPH
;
A
#
# COMPACT_ATOMS: atom_id res chain seq x y z
N MET A 1 10.40 -19.54 15.89
CA MET A 1 10.57 -18.61 14.75
C MET A 1 9.22 -17.96 14.47
N ARG A 2 9.15 -16.63 14.37
CA ARG A 2 7.89 -15.95 14.00
C ARG A 2 7.57 -16.32 12.54
N LYS A 3 6.38 -16.86 12.28
CA LYS A 3 5.97 -17.26 10.93
C LYS A 3 5.55 -16.01 10.16
N ILE A 4 6.36 -15.62 9.18
CA ILE A 4 6.04 -14.51 8.27
C ILE A 4 4.94 -14.96 7.30
N PRO A 5 3.90 -14.15 7.04
CA PRO A 5 2.88 -14.48 6.05
C PRO A 5 3.47 -14.65 4.64
N ARG A 6 2.88 -15.54 3.83
CA ARG A 6 3.42 -15.87 2.49
C ARG A 6 3.25 -14.75 1.47
N HIS A 7 2.29 -13.85 1.67
CA HIS A 7 2.02 -12.72 0.78
C HIS A 7 2.87 -11.48 1.08
N TRP A 8 3.77 -11.57 2.07
CA TRP A 8 4.77 -10.54 2.33
C TRP A 8 5.96 -10.72 1.40
N HIS A 9 6.31 -9.67 0.67
CA HIS A 9 7.43 -9.64 -0.25
C HIS A 9 8.47 -8.63 0.25
N TRP A 10 9.58 -9.14 0.78
CA TRP A 10 10.72 -8.33 1.21
C TRP A 10 11.61 -8.01 0.01
N ARG A 11 11.88 -6.71 -0.21
CA ARG A 11 12.93 -6.27 -1.15
C ARG A 11 14.31 -6.50 -0.55
N GLN A 12 14.46 -6.11 0.72
CA GLN A 12 15.61 -6.38 1.57
C GLN A 12 15.07 -6.69 2.97
N ILE A 13 15.54 -7.78 3.58
CA ILE A 13 15.11 -8.13 4.94
C ILE A 13 15.76 -7.13 5.88
N ALA A 14 14.95 -6.40 6.64
CA ALA A 14 15.48 -5.53 7.70
C ALA A 14 16.21 -6.38 8.75
N ASP A 15 17.41 -5.97 9.14
CA ASP A 15 18.24 -6.70 10.10
C ASP A 15 17.53 -6.86 11.45
N GLN A 16 16.74 -5.85 11.88
CA GLN A 16 15.87 -5.92 13.05
C GLN A 16 14.54 -5.19 12.85
N PRO A 17 13.43 -5.69 13.42
CA PRO A 17 12.17 -4.96 13.46
C PRO A 17 12.31 -3.65 14.25
N GLY A 18 11.60 -2.60 13.81
CA GLY A 18 11.63 -1.29 14.44
C GLY A 18 10.48 -0.39 13.98
N GLU A 19 10.69 0.91 14.08
CA GLU A 19 9.75 1.91 13.57
C GLU A 19 9.55 1.75 12.05
N CYS A 20 8.32 1.89 11.59
CA CYS A 20 8.00 1.86 10.18
C CYS A 20 6.95 2.89 9.79
N VAL A 21 6.96 3.25 8.51
CA VAL A 21 5.89 3.98 7.84
C VAL A 21 5.09 3.00 6.99
N VAL A 22 3.77 3.13 6.99
CA VAL A 22 2.87 2.36 6.15
C VAL A 22 2.33 3.25 5.04
N VAL A 23 2.51 2.86 3.78
CA VAL A 23 2.20 3.70 2.62
C VAL A 23 1.32 2.90 1.66
N ASP A 24 0.20 3.47 1.23
CA ASP A 24 -0.58 2.88 0.14
C ASP A 24 0.13 3.06 -1.22
N ILE A 25 -0.32 2.34 -2.25
CA ILE A 25 0.19 2.49 -3.61
C ILE A 25 -0.79 3.29 -4.46
N ASP A 26 -2.00 2.77 -4.67
CA ASP A 26 -2.98 3.39 -5.58
C ASP A 26 -3.45 4.72 -4.97
N GLY A 27 -3.36 5.82 -5.72
CA GLY A 27 -3.75 7.16 -5.23
C GLY A 27 -2.76 7.83 -4.28
N VAL A 28 -1.67 7.15 -3.94
CA VAL A 28 -0.60 7.70 -3.09
C VAL A 28 0.72 7.73 -3.85
N LEU A 29 1.20 6.60 -4.35
CA LEU A 29 2.43 6.53 -5.15
C LEU A 29 2.13 6.43 -6.64
N ALA A 30 1.10 5.66 -6.97
CA ALA A 30 0.65 5.38 -8.33
C ALA A 30 -0.59 6.22 -8.66
N ASP A 31 -0.48 7.00 -9.73
CA ASP A 31 -1.64 7.67 -10.33
C ASP A 31 -2.45 6.64 -11.11
N ALA A 32 -3.57 6.23 -10.53
CA ALA A 32 -4.49 5.26 -11.11
C ALA A 32 -5.62 5.93 -11.93
N ALA A 33 -5.52 7.23 -12.26
CA ALA A 33 -6.58 7.97 -12.92
C ALA A 33 -7.03 7.33 -14.24
N HIS A 34 -6.10 6.84 -15.07
CA HIS A 34 -6.43 6.27 -16.38
C HIS A 34 -7.30 5.02 -16.31
N ARG A 35 -7.30 4.33 -15.16
CA ARG A 35 -8.07 3.10 -14.92
C ARG A 35 -9.27 3.28 -14.00
N GLN A 36 -9.54 4.49 -13.49
CA GLN A 36 -10.73 4.73 -12.65
C GLN A 36 -12.04 4.38 -13.36
N HIS A 37 -12.09 4.51 -14.69
CA HIS A 37 -13.26 4.19 -15.50
C HIS A 37 -13.75 2.74 -15.36
N TYR A 38 -12.89 1.79 -14.95
CA TYR A 38 -13.31 0.42 -14.64
C TYR A 38 -14.22 0.34 -13.40
N LEU A 39 -14.19 1.35 -12.52
CA LEU A 39 -14.95 1.40 -11.27
C LEU A 39 -16.20 2.27 -11.36
N ASP A 40 -16.50 2.79 -12.56
CA ASP A 40 -17.69 3.58 -12.82
C ASP A 40 -18.96 2.73 -12.70
N PRO A 41 -20.09 3.30 -12.24
CA PRO A 41 -21.37 2.61 -12.24
C PRO A 41 -21.84 2.30 -13.67
N PRO A 42 -22.70 1.27 -13.87
CA PRO A 42 -23.40 0.52 -12.83
C PRO A 42 -22.65 -0.70 -12.28
N TRP A 43 -21.53 -1.11 -12.89
CA TRP A 43 -20.80 -2.33 -12.51
C TRP A 43 -19.30 -2.03 -12.41
N ARG A 44 -18.70 -2.39 -11.28
CA ARG A 44 -17.26 -2.22 -11.06
C ARG A 44 -16.50 -3.45 -11.55
N ASP A 45 -15.62 -3.25 -12.52
CA ASP A 45 -14.67 -4.25 -13.02
C ASP A 45 -13.34 -4.12 -12.27
N TRP A 46 -13.26 -4.79 -11.12
CA TRP A 46 -12.03 -4.80 -10.32
C TRP A 46 -10.89 -5.54 -11.02
N ASP A 47 -11.18 -6.57 -11.83
CA ASP A 47 -10.15 -7.36 -12.50
C ASP A 47 -9.48 -6.52 -13.60
N GLY A 48 -10.27 -5.81 -14.42
CA GLY A 48 -9.77 -4.84 -15.39
C GLY A 48 -9.01 -3.69 -14.73
N PHE A 49 -9.55 -3.13 -13.63
CA PHE A 49 -8.88 -2.11 -12.85
C PHE A 49 -7.49 -2.55 -12.37
N PHE A 50 -7.34 -3.78 -11.88
CA PHE A 50 -6.04 -4.26 -11.39
C PHE A 50 -5.09 -4.68 -12.51
N ALA A 51 -5.61 -5.22 -13.62
CA ALA A 51 -4.81 -5.64 -14.76
C ALA A 51 -4.01 -4.48 -15.39
N GLU A 52 -4.57 -3.26 -15.40
CA GLU A 52 -3.98 -2.08 -16.03
C GLU A 52 -3.01 -1.28 -15.12
N CYS A 53 -2.69 -1.78 -13.92
CA CYS A 53 -1.83 -1.07 -12.96
C CYS A 53 -0.39 -0.84 -13.45
N GLY A 54 0.07 -1.58 -14.47
CA GLY A 54 1.41 -1.39 -15.06
C GLY A 54 1.55 -0.06 -15.81
N GLY A 55 0.44 0.57 -16.21
CA GLY A 55 0.42 1.85 -16.91
C GLY A 55 0.31 3.08 -16.00
N ASP A 56 0.30 2.89 -14.68
CA ASP A 56 0.13 3.99 -13.71
C ASP A 56 1.25 5.03 -13.82
N GLY A 57 0.89 6.31 -13.74
CA GLY A 57 1.85 7.39 -13.52
C GLY A 57 2.38 7.40 -12.08
N VAL A 58 3.36 8.24 -11.78
CA VAL A 58 3.91 8.41 -10.42
C VAL A 58 3.55 9.77 -9.88
N PHE A 59 3.07 9.84 -8.64
CA PHE A 59 3.05 11.08 -7.86
C PHE A 59 4.47 11.39 -7.37
N GLU A 60 5.22 12.16 -8.16
CA GLU A 60 6.67 12.40 -7.93
C GLU A 60 6.95 13.10 -6.59
N GLU A 61 6.04 13.94 -6.10
CA GLU A 61 6.12 14.56 -4.78
C GLU A 61 6.07 13.52 -3.64
N ASN A 62 5.26 12.48 -3.78
CA ASN A 62 5.10 11.44 -2.76
C ASN A 62 6.26 10.45 -2.81
N LYS A 63 6.77 10.16 -4.01
CA LYS A 63 8.05 9.45 -4.18
C LYS A 63 9.20 10.22 -3.53
N THR A 64 9.31 11.52 -3.79
CA THR A 64 10.34 12.39 -3.19
C THR A 64 10.24 12.39 -1.66
N LEU A 65 9.02 12.42 -1.10
CA LEU A 65 8.80 12.30 0.34
C LEU A 65 9.41 11.00 0.89
N LEU A 66 9.21 9.85 0.22
CA LEU A 66 9.79 8.58 0.67
C LEU A 66 11.33 8.58 0.59
N GLU A 67 11.91 9.23 -0.42
CA GLU A 67 13.36 9.37 -0.54
C GLU A 67 13.97 10.20 0.60
N LEU A 68 13.22 11.17 1.14
CA LEU A 68 13.65 12.04 2.24
C LEU A 68 13.52 11.40 3.64
N LEU A 69 12.83 10.26 3.77
CA LEU A 69 12.72 9.55 5.06
C LEU A 69 14.10 9.01 5.50
N ALA A 70 14.32 8.92 6.81
CA ALA A 70 15.55 8.33 7.36
C ALA A 70 15.80 6.93 6.78
N LEU A 71 17.07 6.57 6.53
CA LEU A 71 17.44 5.30 5.89
C LEU A 71 17.11 4.08 6.77
N GLU A 72 17.10 4.28 8.08
CA GLU A 72 16.83 3.29 9.09
C GLU A 72 15.33 2.98 9.24
N LEU A 73 14.47 3.87 8.73
CA LEU A 73 13.01 3.68 8.81
C LEU A 73 12.56 2.66 7.77
N THR A 74 11.90 1.59 8.22
CA THR A 74 11.31 0.61 7.31
C THR A 74 10.10 1.21 6.60
N ILE A 75 10.11 1.18 5.27
CA ILE A 75 8.97 1.60 4.44
C ILE A 75 8.18 0.36 4.03
N VAL A 76 6.97 0.26 4.57
CA VAL A 76 6.02 -0.82 4.27
C VAL A 76 4.98 -0.32 3.28
N LEU A 77 5.01 -0.84 2.06
CA LEU A 77 3.92 -0.67 1.11
C LEU A 77 2.82 -1.67 1.45
N LEU A 78 1.64 -1.18 1.84
CA LEU A 78 0.49 -2.01 2.18
C LEU A 78 -0.67 -1.65 1.25
N THR A 79 -0.90 -2.50 0.25
CA THR A 79 -1.84 -2.24 -0.84
C THR A 79 -2.97 -3.28 -0.89
N SER A 80 -4.15 -2.84 -1.33
CA SER A 80 -5.27 -3.74 -1.63
C SER A 80 -5.15 -4.46 -2.97
N ARG A 81 -4.10 -4.19 -3.77
CA ARG A 81 -3.79 -4.94 -4.99
C ARG A 81 -3.69 -6.44 -4.68
N PRO A 82 -4.35 -7.31 -5.46
CA PRO A 82 -4.30 -8.74 -5.23
C PRO A 82 -2.95 -9.36 -5.62
N THR A 83 -2.54 -10.44 -4.97
CA THR A 83 -1.24 -11.08 -5.21
C THR A 83 -1.06 -11.62 -6.64
N TRP A 84 -2.14 -11.83 -7.41
CA TRP A 84 -2.03 -12.30 -8.80
C TRP A 84 -1.42 -11.25 -9.75
N ILE A 85 -1.48 -9.95 -9.41
CA ILE A 85 -0.77 -8.86 -10.12
C ILE A 85 0.60 -8.51 -9.51
N GLN A 86 1.13 -9.34 -8.61
CA GLN A 86 2.37 -9.04 -7.89
C GLN A 86 3.53 -8.72 -8.85
N LYS A 87 3.67 -9.49 -9.94
CA LYS A 87 4.71 -9.25 -10.93
C LYS A 87 4.59 -7.84 -11.54
N ALA A 88 3.42 -7.45 -12.01
CA ALA A 88 3.19 -6.13 -12.60
C ALA A 88 3.46 -5.00 -11.58
N THR A 89 3.04 -5.19 -10.33
CA THR A 89 3.30 -4.22 -9.26
C THR A 89 4.80 -4.09 -8.97
N LEU A 90 5.54 -5.19 -8.87
CA LEU A 90 6.98 -5.17 -8.65
C LEU A 90 7.75 -4.57 -9.83
N ASP A 91 7.35 -4.90 -11.06
CA ASP A 91 7.95 -4.34 -12.28
C ASP A 91 7.75 -2.82 -12.31
N TRP A 92 6.56 -2.32 -11.95
CA TRP A 92 6.26 -0.89 -11.84
C TRP A 92 7.10 -0.21 -10.76
N LEU A 93 7.14 -0.78 -9.54
CA LEU A 93 7.97 -0.25 -8.44
C LEU A 93 9.46 -0.17 -8.83
N HIS A 94 9.96 -1.18 -9.55
CA HIS A 94 11.32 -1.21 -10.05
C HIS A 94 11.58 -0.15 -11.13
N LEU A 95 10.71 -0.09 -12.15
CA LEU A 95 10.80 0.85 -13.27
C LEU A 95 10.87 2.30 -12.78
N HIS A 96 10.00 2.65 -11.84
CA HIS A 96 9.89 4.00 -11.29
C HIS A 96 10.84 4.30 -10.12
N LYS A 97 11.64 3.30 -9.72
CA LYS A 97 12.63 3.37 -8.63
C LYS A 97 12.02 3.78 -7.30
N ILE A 98 10.83 3.24 -6.99
CA ILE A 98 10.17 3.52 -5.71
C ILE A 98 10.98 2.91 -4.57
N ARG A 99 11.22 3.71 -3.51
CA ARG A 99 11.88 3.25 -2.30
C ARG A 99 10.87 2.51 -1.40
N TYR A 100 11.20 1.29 -1.02
CA TYR A 100 10.45 0.46 -0.07
C TYR A 100 11.29 -0.72 0.42
N ASP A 101 10.91 -1.31 1.55
CA ASP A 101 11.58 -2.48 2.13
C ASP A 101 10.67 -3.72 2.11
N LEU A 102 9.39 -3.52 2.40
CA LEU A 102 8.37 -4.56 2.45
C LEU A 102 7.16 -4.18 1.60
N LEU A 103 6.73 -5.10 0.74
CA LEU A 103 5.46 -5.04 0.04
C LEU A 103 4.50 -6.09 0.61
N ILE A 104 3.33 -5.65 1.07
CA ILE A 104 2.23 -6.50 1.52
C ILE A 104 1.06 -6.29 0.56
N MET A 105 0.65 -7.39 -0.08
CA MET A 105 -0.45 -7.41 -1.06
C MET A 105 -1.59 -8.30 -0.57
N ARG A 106 -2.81 -8.07 -1.07
CA ARG A 106 -3.98 -8.85 -0.69
C ARG A 106 -3.87 -10.29 -1.20
N PRO A 107 -3.87 -11.31 -0.31
CA PRO A 107 -3.79 -12.70 -0.73
C PRO A 107 -5.07 -13.14 -1.47
N LEU A 108 -4.91 -14.11 -2.37
CA LEU A 108 -6.05 -14.75 -3.04
C LEU A 108 -7.04 -15.33 -2.00
N GLY A 109 -8.33 -15.08 -2.21
CA GLY A 109 -9.40 -15.56 -1.32
C GLY A 109 -9.74 -14.61 -0.17
N ASP A 110 -9.02 -13.49 -0.02
CA ASP A 110 -9.46 -12.38 0.84
C ASP A 110 -10.40 -11.46 0.06
N PHE A 111 -11.64 -11.35 0.53
CA PHE A 111 -12.69 -10.50 -0.03
C PHE A 111 -13.10 -9.37 0.92
N GLN A 112 -12.29 -9.10 1.95
CA GLN A 112 -12.60 -8.06 2.93
C GLN A 112 -12.48 -6.67 2.29
N PRO A 113 -13.28 -5.68 2.71
CA PRO A 113 -13.01 -4.29 2.38
C PRO A 113 -11.57 -3.89 2.75
N SER A 114 -10.98 -2.94 2.00
CA SER A 114 -9.61 -2.44 2.24
C SER A 114 -9.29 -2.16 3.72
N PRO A 115 -10.15 -1.47 4.50
CA PRO A 115 -9.84 -1.20 5.91
C PRO A 115 -9.70 -2.46 6.77
N GLY A 116 -10.47 -3.52 6.50
CA GLY A 116 -10.40 -4.78 7.25
C GLY A 116 -9.07 -5.48 7.02
N PHE A 117 -8.73 -5.69 5.75
CA PHE A 117 -7.44 -6.27 5.36
C PHE A 117 -6.25 -5.48 5.91
N LYS A 118 -6.24 -4.15 5.71
CA LYS A 118 -5.14 -3.29 6.19
C LYS A 118 -5.01 -3.28 7.71
N ARG A 119 -6.12 -3.35 8.46
CA ARG A 119 -6.10 -3.50 9.93
C ARG A 119 -5.42 -4.79 10.35
N GLU A 120 -5.78 -5.91 9.73
CA GLU A 120 -5.21 -7.23 10.07
C GLU A 120 -3.71 -7.31 9.79
N GLU A 121 -3.26 -6.74 8.67
CA GLU A 121 -1.84 -6.67 8.33
C GLU A 121 -1.07 -5.73 9.26
N THR A 122 -1.66 -4.59 9.65
CA THR A 122 -1.09 -3.67 10.63
C THR A 122 -0.94 -4.34 12.00
N ALA A 123 -1.92 -5.12 12.44
CA ALA A 123 -1.82 -5.92 13.65
C ALA A 123 -0.73 -7.02 13.52
N THR A 124 -0.56 -7.59 12.32
CA THR A 124 0.50 -8.56 12.05
C THR A 124 1.89 -7.92 12.11
N LEU A 125 2.08 -6.73 11.53
CA LEU A 125 3.31 -5.93 11.64
C LEU A 125 3.72 -5.75 13.11
N ARG A 126 2.78 -5.30 13.95
CA ARG A 126 2.99 -5.15 15.41
C ARG A 126 3.42 -6.44 16.07
N ARG A 127 2.77 -7.57 15.78
CA ARG A 127 3.18 -8.90 16.31
C ARG A 127 4.57 -9.34 15.84
N GLN A 128 4.99 -8.89 14.66
CA GLN A 128 6.33 -9.14 14.11
C GLN A 128 7.40 -8.18 14.67
N GLY A 129 7.00 -7.18 15.47
CA GLY A 129 7.90 -6.21 16.10
C GLY A 129 8.09 -4.92 15.30
N TYR A 130 7.37 -4.75 14.19
CA TYR A 130 7.33 -3.47 13.48
C TYR A 130 6.35 -2.53 14.17
N ILE A 131 6.73 -1.26 14.32
CA ILE A 131 5.94 -0.25 15.02
C ILE A 131 5.50 0.79 14.00
N PRO A 132 4.24 0.71 13.49
CA PRO A 132 3.71 1.71 12.57
C PRO A 132 3.62 3.08 13.26
N MET A 133 4.50 4.00 12.88
CA MET A 133 4.57 5.36 13.44
C MET A 133 3.73 6.36 12.65
N LEU A 134 3.56 6.11 11.34
CA LEU A 134 2.82 6.95 10.42
C LEU A 134 2.19 6.07 9.33
N ALA A 135 0.96 6.42 8.93
CA ALA A 135 0.33 5.89 7.72
C ALA A 135 0.09 6.99 6.69
N ILE A 136 0.11 6.64 5.40
CA ILE A 136 -0.22 7.52 4.27
C ILE A 136 -1.18 6.77 3.35
N ASP A 137 -2.38 7.32 3.14
CA ASP A 137 -3.46 6.66 2.41
C ASP A 137 -4.42 7.70 1.80
N ASP A 138 -4.98 7.42 0.63
CA ASP A 138 -5.94 8.29 -0.07
C ASP A 138 -7.40 7.89 0.15
N ASP A 139 -7.67 6.72 0.73
CA ASP A 139 -9.03 6.30 1.05
C ASP A 139 -9.40 6.71 2.49
N MET A 140 -10.40 7.58 2.63
CA MET A 140 -10.89 8.02 3.94
C MET A 140 -11.32 6.90 4.89
N ARG A 141 -11.73 5.75 4.36
CA ARG A 141 -12.07 4.58 5.18
C ARG A 141 -10.82 3.95 5.80
N ASN A 142 -9.73 3.88 5.05
CA ASN A 142 -8.44 3.42 5.56
C ASN A 142 -7.85 4.43 6.55
N VAL A 143 -7.92 5.74 6.25
CA VAL A 143 -7.41 6.78 7.17
C VAL A 143 -8.13 6.75 8.51
N ARG A 144 -9.47 6.66 8.51
CA ARG A 144 -10.26 6.53 9.75
C ARG A 144 -9.88 5.25 10.51
N MET A 145 -9.64 4.16 9.78
CA MET A 145 -9.18 2.91 10.38
C MET A 145 -7.82 3.07 11.07
N TYR A 146 -6.79 3.58 10.38
CA TYR A 146 -5.47 3.78 10.99
C TYR A 146 -5.52 4.70 12.21
N LYS A 147 -6.28 5.79 12.14
CA LYS A 147 -6.50 6.68 13.30
C LYS A 147 -7.18 5.97 14.46
N SER A 148 -8.15 5.08 14.21
CA SER A 148 -8.78 4.27 15.25
C SER A 148 -7.83 3.25 15.88
N GLU A 149 -6.80 2.83 15.14
CA GLU A 149 -5.72 1.96 15.62
C GLU A 149 -4.60 2.74 16.33
N GLY A 150 -4.77 4.06 16.55
CA GLY A 150 -3.81 4.92 17.21
C GLY A 150 -2.60 5.31 16.35
N ILE A 151 -2.69 5.17 15.02
CA ILE A 151 -1.62 5.50 14.08
C ILE A 151 -1.90 6.88 13.47
N PRO A 152 -1.04 7.89 13.68
CA PRO A 152 -1.11 9.15 12.94
C PRO A 152 -1.16 8.88 11.44
N THR A 153 -2.04 9.56 10.72
CA THR A 153 -2.24 9.28 9.29
C THR A 153 -2.36 10.56 8.48
N ILE A 154 -1.55 10.65 7.43
CA ILE A 154 -1.65 11.66 6.39
C ILE A 154 -2.66 11.17 5.36
N PHE A 155 -3.65 12.00 5.07
CA PHE A 155 -4.53 11.83 3.93
C PHE A 155 -3.94 12.58 2.74
N LEU A 156 -3.84 11.92 1.60
CA LEU A 156 -3.48 12.55 0.33
C LEU A 156 -4.69 12.43 -0.59
N ASP A 157 -5.08 13.54 -1.21
CA ASP A 157 -6.18 13.53 -2.16
C ASP A 157 -5.67 13.05 -3.51
N SER A 158 -6.18 11.90 -3.97
CA SER A 158 -5.83 11.31 -5.25
C SER A 158 -6.54 11.98 -6.44
N GLY A 159 -7.55 12.83 -6.18
CA GLY A 159 -8.28 13.58 -7.20
C GLY A 159 -9.38 12.81 -7.92
N TYR A 160 -9.61 11.52 -7.59
CA TYR A 160 -10.64 10.70 -8.23
C TYR A 160 -11.58 9.97 -7.24
N HIS A 161 -11.48 10.25 -5.95
CA HIS A 161 -12.50 9.84 -4.98
C HIS A 161 -13.52 10.96 -4.76
N PRO A 162 -14.82 10.74 -4.99
CA PRO A 162 -15.83 11.75 -4.66
C PRO A 162 -15.84 11.97 -3.14
N HIS A 163 -15.66 13.23 -2.72
CA HIS A 163 -15.74 13.66 -1.32
C HIS A 163 -17.15 13.53 -0.74
#